data_AF-G8DNS2-F1
#
_entry.id   AF-G8DNS2-F1
#
_cell.length_a   1.000
_cell.length_b   1.000
_cell.length_c   1.000
_cell.angle_alpha   90.00
_cell.angle_beta   90.00
_cell.angle_gamma   90.00
#
_symmetry.space_group_name_H-M   'P 1'
#
loop_
_entity.id
_entity.type
_entity.pdbx_description
1 polymer ?
#
loop_
_entity_poly.entity_id
_entity_poly.type
_entity_poly.pdbx_seq_one_letter_code
_entity_poly.pdbx_strand_id
1 'polypeptide(L)'
;DFYGTIRYLLKLRRNIGLVDDIVHLGNRRVRAVGELMENQFRIGLVRMERAIKEKMSVYQEMSTAMPHDLINAKPVMAAIREFLRSLQLSQFMDQTNPLREITHKRRLSALGPGGLSRERAGFEVRDVHPTHYGRICPIETPEGPNIGLISSLSCFARINEYGFIESPYRKVKDGQVVDYVAVTNAGESGFRQGDPIEINESHALKQQLAKDGKRVLETEPFSFYLSAWEEDRHTIAQANITLDENGKLTEDLVNARRQGNFVLVPQAEVDYIDVSPKQLVSVAASLVPFLEHD
;
A
#
# COMPACT_ATOMS: atom_id res chain seq x y z
N ASP A 1 17.24 18.60 14.07
CA ASP A 1 17.01 18.20 12.66
C ASP A 1 17.86 18.97 11.66
N PHE A 2 17.70 20.29 11.53
CA PHE A 2 18.41 21.10 10.54
C PHE A 2 19.94 20.87 10.48
N TYR A 3 20.63 20.89 11.63
CA TYR A 3 22.06 20.62 11.69
C TYR A 3 22.41 19.18 11.27
N GLY A 4 21.55 18.21 11.58
CA GLY A 4 21.70 16.82 11.14
C GLY A 4 21.59 16.69 9.62
N THR A 5 20.61 17.35 9.00
CA THR A 5 20.43 17.40 7.55
C THR A 5 21.64 18.00 6.85
N ILE A 6 22.14 19.15 7.32
CA ILE A 6 23.35 19.77 6.74
C ILE A 6 24.56 18.85 6.90
N ARG A 7 24.71 18.22 8.07
CA ARG A 7 25.81 17.28 8.32
C ARG A 7 25.74 16.08 7.35
N TYR A 8 24.57 15.51 7.11
CA TYR A 8 24.40 14.40 6.17
C TYR A 8 24.69 14.85 4.72
N LEU A 9 24.19 16.02 4.31
CA LEU A 9 24.47 16.61 3.01
C LEU A 9 25.98 16.82 2.77
N LEU A 10 26.71 17.32 3.76
CA LEU A 10 28.15 17.48 3.69
C LEU A 10 28.90 16.14 3.61
N LYS A 11 28.36 15.08 4.24
CA LYS A 11 28.89 13.71 4.13
C LYS A 11 28.64 13.12 2.74
N LEU A 12 27.45 13.33 2.15
CA LEU A 12 27.14 12.90 0.79
C LEU A 12 28.10 13.50 -0.24
N ARG A 13 28.48 14.78 -0.08
CA ARG A 13 29.50 15.41 -0.94
C ARG A 13 30.87 14.71 -0.86
N ARG A 14 31.15 14.01 0.25
CA ARG A 14 32.35 13.19 0.44
C ARG A 14 32.13 11.71 0.06
N ASN A 15 31.02 11.39 -0.59
CA ASN A 15 30.57 10.01 -0.90
C ASN A 15 30.38 9.13 0.34
N ILE A 16 30.06 9.73 1.49
CA ILE A 16 29.75 9.02 2.73
C ILE A 16 28.23 9.01 2.90
N GLY A 17 27.59 7.91 2.52
CA GLY A 17 26.15 7.72 2.56
C GLY A 17 25.57 7.32 1.19
N LEU A 18 24.25 7.17 1.14
CA LEU A 18 23.49 6.87 -0.07
C LEU A 18 22.60 8.06 -0.43
N VAL A 19 22.44 8.30 -1.73
CA VAL A 19 21.51 9.30 -2.28
C VAL A 19 20.14 8.64 -2.44
N ASP A 20 19.08 9.37 -2.08
CA ASP A 20 17.72 8.86 -2.15
C ASP A 20 17.24 8.75 -3.61
N ASP A 21 16.54 7.66 -3.90
CA ASP A 21 15.86 7.47 -5.18
C ASP A 21 14.41 7.99 -5.09
N ILE A 22 14.09 8.98 -5.92
CA ILE A 22 12.76 9.61 -5.99
C ILE A 22 11.69 8.66 -6.57
N VAL A 23 12.09 7.62 -7.31
CA VAL A 23 11.18 6.70 -7.99
C VAL A 23 10.78 5.52 -7.10
N HIS A 24 11.66 5.14 -6.16
CA HIS A 24 11.41 4.12 -5.15
C HIS A 24 10.02 4.26 -4.50
N LEU A 25 9.21 3.20 -4.50
CA LEU A 25 7.88 3.24 -3.86
C LEU A 25 7.93 3.43 -2.35
N GLY A 26 9.09 3.21 -1.71
CA GLY A 26 9.30 3.61 -0.33
C GLY A 26 9.30 5.14 -0.12
N ASN A 27 9.58 5.91 -1.17
CA ASN A 27 9.57 7.38 -1.14
C ASN A 27 8.30 7.98 -1.75
N ARG A 28 7.39 7.13 -2.23
CA ARG A 28 6.12 7.54 -2.84
C ARG A 28 4.94 6.97 -2.04
N ARG A 29 4.04 7.85 -1.64
CA ARG A 29 2.89 7.50 -0.82
C ARG A 29 1.59 7.76 -1.58
N VAL A 30 0.66 6.83 -1.49
CA VAL A 30 -0.71 6.99 -1.99
C VAL A 30 -1.52 7.84 -1.01
N ARG A 31 -2.18 8.86 -1.54
CA ARG A 31 -3.17 9.64 -0.79
C ARG A 31 -4.56 9.14 -1.14
N ALA A 32 -5.23 8.55 -0.15
CA ALA A 32 -6.60 8.10 -0.31
C ALA A 32 -7.59 9.28 -0.30
N VAL A 33 -8.82 9.02 -0.75
CA VAL A 33 -9.90 10.01 -0.74
C VAL A 33 -10.17 10.59 0.65
N GLY A 34 -10.02 9.79 1.71
CA GLY A 34 -10.20 10.22 3.10
C GLY A 34 -9.24 11.35 3.49
N GLU A 35 -7.95 11.18 3.23
CA GLU A 35 -6.92 12.18 3.53
C GLU A 35 -7.11 13.46 2.70
N LEU A 36 -7.48 13.33 1.42
CA LEU A 36 -7.76 14.48 0.56
C LEU A 36 -8.98 15.27 1.07
N MET A 37 -10.05 14.56 1.46
CA MET A 37 -11.25 15.16 2.02
C MET A 37 -10.97 15.83 3.37
N GLU A 38 -10.21 15.18 4.25
CA GLU A 38 -9.82 15.73 5.55
C GLU A 38 -9.08 17.06 5.40
N ASN A 39 -8.14 17.14 4.44
CA ASN A 39 -7.42 18.37 4.17
C ASN A 39 -8.35 19.51 3.73
N GLN A 40 -9.36 19.22 2.88
CA GLN A 40 -10.34 20.22 2.45
C GLN A 40 -11.31 20.60 3.56
N PHE A 41 -11.70 19.62 4.38
CA PHE A 41 -12.52 19.85 5.56
C PHE A 41 -11.79 20.77 6.55
N ARG A 42 -10.49 20.54 6.78
CA ARG A 42 -9.64 21.41 7.61
C ARG A 42 -9.58 22.84 7.08
N ILE A 43 -9.43 23.02 5.76
CA ILE A 43 -9.47 24.37 5.15
C ILE A 43 -10.83 25.05 5.42
N GLY A 44 -11.93 24.29 5.29
CA GLY A 44 -13.28 24.75 5.63
C GLY A 44 -13.40 25.18 7.09
N LEU A 45 -12.87 24.39 8.03
CA LEU A 45 -12.86 24.69 9.45
C LEU A 45 -12.03 25.94 9.78
N VAL A 46 -10.85 26.11 9.18
CA VAL A 46 -10.01 27.31 9.37
C VAL A 46 -10.74 28.57 8.90
N ARG A 47 -11.48 28.51 7.78
CA ARG A 47 -12.32 29.62 7.32
C ARG A 47 -13.45 29.92 8.31
N MET A 48 -14.10 28.89 8.83
CA MET A 48 -15.15 29.01 9.84
C MET A 48 -14.62 29.59 11.15
N GLU A 49 -13.44 29.16 11.60
CA GLU A 49 -12.76 29.67 12.80
C GLU A 49 -12.50 31.18 12.70
N ARG A 50 -12.01 31.65 11.54
CA ARG A 50 -11.81 33.09 11.29
C ARG A 50 -13.13 33.86 11.38
N ALA A 51 -14.17 33.36 10.73
CA ALA A 51 -15.50 33.98 10.76
C ALA A 51 -16.09 34.02 12.18
N ILE A 52 -15.88 32.98 12.99
CA ILE A 52 -16.29 32.95 14.40
C ILE A 52 -15.52 34.02 15.19
N LYS A 53 -14.18 34.11 15.05
CA LYS A 53 -13.36 35.11 15.73
C LYS A 53 -13.76 36.54 15.36
N GLU A 54 -14.02 36.80 14.08
CA GLU A 54 -14.51 38.10 13.60
C GLU A 54 -15.88 38.43 14.18
N LYS A 55 -16.84 37.50 14.13
CA LYS A 55 -18.15 37.67 14.76
C LYS A 55 -18.01 37.94 16.25
N MET A 56 -17.17 37.19 16.95
CA MET A 56 -16.96 37.36 18.38
C MET A 56 -16.44 38.75 18.75
N SER A 57 -15.62 39.36 17.89
CA SER A 57 -15.12 40.72 18.11
C SER A 57 -16.16 41.81 17.86
N VAL A 58 -17.15 41.56 16.99
CA VAL A 58 -18.15 42.56 16.56
C VAL A 58 -19.45 42.44 17.33
N TYR A 59 -19.78 41.26 17.86
CA TYR A 59 -21.04 40.99 18.52
C TYR A 59 -21.13 41.72 19.87
N GLN A 60 -22.03 42.71 19.96
CA GLN A 60 -22.16 43.58 21.13
C GLN A 60 -22.79 42.88 22.35
N GLU A 61 -23.62 41.85 22.13
CA GLU A 61 -24.33 41.10 23.17
C GLU A 61 -23.73 39.70 23.39
N MET A 62 -22.43 39.63 23.69
CA MET A 62 -21.74 38.35 23.90
C MET A 62 -22.29 37.56 25.10
N SER A 63 -22.83 38.24 26.11
CA SER A 63 -23.34 37.63 27.34
C SER A 63 -24.56 36.72 27.14
N THR A 64 -25.32 36.92 26.05
CA THR A 64 -26.52 36.14 25.71
C THR A 64 -26.32 35.26 24.48
N ALA A 65 -25.17 35.35 23.81
CA ALA A 65 -24.90 34.64 22.56
C ALA A 65 -24.78 33.13 22.80
N MET A 66 -25.45 32.34 21.95
CA MET A 66 -25.37 30.89 21.96
C MET A 66 -24.40 30.39 20.86
N PRO A 67 -23.78 29.20 21.01
CA PRO A 67 -22.81 28.70 20.03
C PRO A 67 -23.33 28.62 18.59
N HIS A 68 -24.62 28.36 18.40
CA HIS A 68 -25.23 28.28 17.06
C HIS A 68 -25.34 29.65 16.36
N ASP A 69 -25.30 30.77 17.09
CA ASP A 69 -25.29 32.13 16.52
C ASP A 69 -23.95 32.47 15.86
N LEU A 70 -22.88 31.88 16.40
CA LEU A 70 -21.50 32.07 15.95
C LEU A 70 -21.14 31.10 14.82
N ILE A 71 -21.57 29.85 14.91
CA ILE A 71 -21.19 28.79 13.96
C ILE A 71 -21.96 28.91 12.64
N ASN A 72 -21.22 28.95 11.53
CA ASN A 72 -21.79 28.92 10.19
C ASN A 72 -21.16 27.79 9.38
N ALA A 73 -21.97 26.80 8.96
CA ALA A 73 -21.51 25.65 8.20
C ALA A 73 -21.24 25.94 6.70
N LYS A 74 -21.68 27.10 6.18
CA LYS A 74 -21.54 27.43 4.74
C LYS A 74 -20.09 27.34 4.22
N PRO A 75 -19.05 27.85 4.91
CA PRO A 75 -17.67 27.76 4.44
C PRO A 75 -17.17 26.32 4.31
N VAL A 76 -17.55 25.45 5.25
CA VAL A 76 -17.20 24.02 5.24
C VAL A 76 -17.90 23.32 4.07
N MET A 77 -19.20 23.52 3.92
CA MET A 77 -19.99 22.94 2.82
C MET A 77 -19.55 23.45 1.44
N ALA A 78 -19.05 24.68 1.35
CA ALA A 78 -18.49 25.22 0.11
C ALA A 78 -17.18 24.53 -0.24
N ALA A 79 -16.26 24.36 0.71
CA ALA A 79 -14.98 23.68 0.49
C ALA A 79 -15.17 22.22 0.03
N ILE A 80 -16.09 21.48 0.66
CA ILE A 80 -16.40 20.10 0.25
C ILE A 80 -17.00 20.05 -1.16
N ARG A 81 -17.96 20.95 -1.47
CA ARG A 81 -18.59 21.00 -2.79
C ARG A 81 -17.60 21.37 -3.89
N GLU A 82 -16.70 22.32 -3.61
CA GLU A 82 -15.62 22.69 -4.52
C GLU A 82 -14.73 21.49 -4.79
N PHE A 83 -14.26 20.80 -3.75
CA PHE A 83 -13.45 19.59 -3.88
C PHE A 83 -14.09 18.51 -4.76
N LEU A 84 -15.36 18.18 -4.53
CA LEU A 84 -16.04 17.14 -5.33
C LEU A 84 -16.35 17.57 -6.77
N ARG A 85 -16.34 18.88 -7.07
CA ARG A 85 -16.72 19.39 -8.39
C ARG A 85 -15.53 19.70 -9.28
N SER A 86 -14.46 20.28 -8.73
CA SER A 86 -13.37 20.85 -9.51
C SER A 86 -12.06 20.06 -9.41
N LEU A 87 -11.97 19.09 -8.51
CA LEU A 87 -10.75 18.30 -8.37
C LEU A 87 -10.57 17.37 -9.57
N GLN A 88 -9.41 17.43 -10.21
CA GLN A 88 -9.04 16.55 -11.33
C GLN A 88 -9.15 15.04 -11.02
N LEU A 89 -8.99 14.66 -9.74
CA LEU A 89 -9.11 13.29 -9.27
C LEU A 89 -10.57 12.86 -9.01
N SER A 90 -11.51 13.80 -8.94
CA SER A 90 -12.94 13.51 -8.88
C SER A 90 -13.49 13.41 -10.30
N GLN A 91 -13.52 12.18 -10.82
CA GLN A 91 -13.88 11.88 -12.21
C GLN A 91 -15.21 11.16 -12.27
N PHE A 92 -15.91 11.30 -13.40
CA PHE A 92 -17.06 10.44 -13.70
C PHE A 92 -16.59 9.00 -13.81
N MET A 93 -17.26 8.11 -13.09
CA MET A 93 -16.92 6.68 -13.08
C MET A 93 -17.15 6.09 -14.46
N ASP A 94 -16.23 5.20 -14.88
CA ASP A 94 -16.38 4.46 -16.13
C ASP A 94 -17.23 3.23 -15.83
N GLN A 95 -18.43 3.19 -16.41
CA GLN A 95 -19.45 2.20 -16.14
C GLN A 95 -19.76 1.35 -17.38
N THR A 96 -18.87 1.35 -18.37
CA THR A 96 -19.07 0.59 -19.62
C THR A 96 -19.27 -0.91 -19.35
N ASN A 97 -18.54 -1.46 -18.39
CA ASN A 97 -18.72 -2.83 -17.91
C ASN A 97 -18.16 -2.98 -16.47
N PRO A 98 -18.46 -4.08 -15.75
CA PRO A 98 -18.01 -4.26 -14.36
C PRO A 98 -16.48 -4.23 -14.21
N LEU A 99 -15.73 -4.71 -15.21
CA LEU A 99 -14.28 -4.69 -15.18
C LEU A 99 -13.74 -3.25 -15.23
N ARG A 100 -14.30 -2.39 -16.10
CA ARG A 100 -13.95 -0.96 -16.19
C ARG A 100 -14.26 -0.22 -14.90
N GLU A 101 -15.38 -0.55 -14.25
CA GLU A 101 -15.72 0.03 -12.96
C GLU A 101 -14.69 -0.32 -11.88
N ILE A 102 -14.32 -1.60 -11.79
CA ILE A 102 -13.35 -2.09 -10.80
C ILE A 102 -11.95 -1.52 -11.07
N THR A 103 -11.49 -1.51 -12.33
CA THR A 103 -10.16 -0.97 -12.67
C THR A 103 -10.10 0.53 -12.45
N HIS A 104 -11.17 1.27 -12.76
CA HIS A 104 -11.21 2.71 -12.49
C HIS A 104 -11.11 2.99 -10.97
N LYS A 105 -11.80 2.24 -10.12
CA LYS A 105 -11.70 2.38 -8.66
C LYS A 105 -10.32 2.01 -8.10
N ARG A 106 -9.55 1.17 -8.78
CA ARG A 106 -8.19 0.73 -8.38
C ARG A 106 -7.05 1.51 -9.07
N ARG A 107 -7.39 2.60 -9.76
CA ARG A 107 -6.43 3.44 -10.50
C ARG A 107 -5.67 4.35 -9.55
N LEU A 108 -4.37 4.47 -9.79
CA LEU A 108 -3.46 5.42 -9.18
C LEU A 108 -3.12 6.52 -10.19
N SER A 109 -3.05 7.76 -9.73
CA SER A 109 -2.68 8.92 -10.55
C SER A 109 -1.57 9.71 -9.88
N ALA A 110 -0.47 9.92 -10.60
CA ALA A 110 0.59 10.85 -10.21
C ALA A 110 0.23 12.32 -10.50
N LEU A 111 -0.87 12.55 -11.24
CA LEU A 111 -1.39 13.87 -11.59
C LEU A 111 -2.34 14.40 -10.51
N GLY A 112 -2.43 15.72 -10.38
CA GLY A 112 -3.36 16.42 -9.49
C GLY A 112 -2.67 17.38 -8.52
N PRO A 113 -3.41 17.96 -7.56
CA PRO A 113 -2.84 18.93 -6.61
C PRO A 113 -1.71 18.33 -5.78
N GLY A 114 -0.51 18.94 -5.86
CA GLY A 114 0.70 18.44 -5.20
C GLY A 114 1.38 17.25 -5.89
N GLY A 115 0.86 16.83 -7.05
CA GLY A 115 1.47 15.83 -7.92
C GLY A 115 2.25 16.43 -9.09
N LEU A 116 2.51 15.62 -10.10
CA LEU A 116 3.20 16.00 -11.32
C LEU A 116 2.23 16.62 -12.34
N SER A 117 2.78 17.43 -13.25
CA SER A 117 2.10 17.79 -14.49
C SER A 117 2.67 16.97 -15.65
N ARG A 118 1.91 16.83 -16.74
CA ARG A 118 2.34 16.06 -17.92
C ARG A 118 3.66 16.56 -18.51
N GLU A 119 3.86 17.87 -18.50
CA GLU A 119 5.05 18.56 -19.04
C GLU A 119 6.26 18.43 -18.14
N ARG A 120 6.07 18.37 -16.81
CA ARG A 120 7.16 18.23 -15.83
C ARG A 120 7.58 16.80 -15.59
N ALA A 121 6.75 15.84 -15.99
CA ALA A 121 7.04 14.42 -15.81
C ALA A 121 8.02 13.92 -16.88
N GLY A 122 9.30 13.84 -16.49
CA GLY A 122 10.37 13.26 -17.31
C GLY A 122 10.24 11.75 -17.51
N PHE A 123 11.25 11.17 -18.15
CA PHE A 123 11.28 9.73 -18.45
C PHE A 123 11.34 8.87 -17.17
N GLU A 124 12.22 9.21 -16.23
CA GLU A 124 12.48 8.44 -15.00
C GLU A 124 11.23 8.17 -14.16
N VAL A 125 10.29 9.12 -14.11
CA VAL A 125 9.06 8.98 -13.31
C VAL A 125 7.96 8.17 -14.02
N ARG A 126 8.09 7.99 -15.33
CA ARG A 126 7.15 7.23 -16.18
C ARG A 126 7.60 5.78 -16.39
N ASP A 127 8.89 5.53 -16.22
CA ASP A 127 9.49 4.21 -16.41
C ASP A 127 9.07 3.22 -15.30
N VAL A 128 9.24 1.93 -15.57
CA VAL A 128 8.90 0.87 -14.61
C VAL A 128 10.05 0.69 -13.63
N HIS A 129 9.77 0.90 -12.34
CA HIS A 129 10.74 0.71 -11.28
C HIS A 129 10.64 -0.71 -10.69
N PRO A 130 11.75 -1.37 -10.28
CA PRO A 130 11.71 -2.71 -9.67
C PRO A 130 10.75 -2.82 -8.47
N THR A 131 10.61 -1.75 -7.67
CA THR A 131 9.68 -1.75 -6.53
C THR A 131 8.20 -1.85 -6.92
N HIS A 132 7.85 -1.64 -8.19
CA HIS A 132 6.47 -1.83 -8.68
C HIS A 132 6.04 -3.31 -8.59
N TYR A 133 7.00 -4.24 -8.52
CA TYR A 133 6.75 -5.67 -8.41
C TYR A 133 5.74 -5.99 -7.30
N GLY A 134 4.60 -6.57 -7.68
CA GLY A 134 3.55 -6.94 -6.74
C GLY A 134 2.68 -5.78 -6.20
N ARG A 135 2.96 -4.53 -6.59
CA ARG A 135 2.33 -3.31 -6.05
C ARG A 135 1.57 -2.52 -7.10
N ILE A 136 2.24 -2.22 -8.22
CA ILE A 136 1.67 -1.50 -9.36
C ILE A 136 1.84 -2.36 -10.59
N CYS A 137 0.78 -2.50 -11.37
CA CYS A 137 0.82 -3.27 -12.60
C CYS A 137 1.72 -2.56 -13.63
N PRO A 138 2.76 -3.25 -14.16
CA PRO A 138 3.69 -2.64 -15.12
C PRO A 138 3.10 -2.47 -16.53
N ILE A 139 2.04 -3.23 -16.86
CA ILE A 139 1.46 -3.27 -18.21
C ILE A 139 0.15 -2.49 -18.34
N GLU A 140 -0.60 -2.27 -17.26
CA GLU A 140 -1.85 -1.51 -17.31
C GLU A 140 -1.60 -0.02 -17.07
N THR A 141 -1.26 0.68 -18.16
CA THR A 141 -1.16 2.15 -18.23
C THR A 141 -1.87 2.65 -19.48
N PRO A 142 -2.52 3.83 -19.46
CA PRO A 142 -3.01 4.45 -20.68
C PRO A 142 -1.85 4.77 -21.64
N GLU A 143 -2.08 4.58 -22.93
CA GLU A 143 -1.18 5.02 -23.98
C GLU A 143 -1.23 6.55 -24.16
N GLY A 144 -0.22 7.09 -24.85
CA GLY A 144 -0.14 8.51 -25.18
C GLY A 144 0.40 9.37 -24.02
N PRO A 145 -0.09 10.62 -23.83
CA PRO A 145 0.56 11.59 -22.96
C PRO A 145 0.55 11.23 -21.47
N ASN A 146 -0.35 10.32 -21.05
CA ASN A 146 -0.50 9.89 -19.65
C ASN A 146 0.28 8.60 -19.33
N ILE A 147 1.05 8.05 -20.27
CA ILE A 147 1.84 6.84 -20.04
C ILE A 147 2.76 6.99 -18.83
N GLY A 148 2.70 5.99 -17.93
CA GLY A 148 3.48 5.96 -16.67
C GLY A 148 3.01 6.91 -15.58
N LEU A 149 2.04 7.80 -15.85
CA LEU A 149 1.48 8.74 -14.87
C LEU A 149 0.16 8.26 -14.26
N ILE A 150 -0.48 7.32 -14.95
CA ILE A 150 -1.69 6.64 -14.51
C ILE A 150 -1.40 5.16 -14.58
N SER A 151 -1.57 4.48 -13.47
CA SER A 151 -1.32 3.04 -13.36
C SER A 151 -2.42 2.38 -12.53
N SER A 152 -2.50 1.06 -12.58
CA SER A 152 -3.44 0.29 -11.76
C SER A 152 -2.72 -0.45 -10.65
N LEU A 153 -3.37 -0.58 -9.48
CA LEU A 153 -2.89 -1.47 -8.42
C LEU A 153 -2.85 -2.92 -8.91
N SER A 154 -1.82 -3.66 -8.51
CA SER A 154 -1.74 -5.10 -8.75
C SER A 154 -2.84 -5.86 -7.98
N CYS A 155 -3.06 -7.14 -8.32
CA CYS A 155 -4.16 -7.96 -7.78
C CYS A 155 -4.19 -8.02 -6.25
N PHE A 156 -3.06 -8.33 -5.62
CA PHE A 156 -3.00 -8.52 -4.17
C PHE A 156 -2.43 -7.31 -3.42
N ALA A 157 -2.11 -6.23 -4.11
CA ALA A 157 -1.56 -5.02 -3.50
C ALA A 157 -2.56 -4.39 -2.52
N ARG A 158 -2.04 -3.93 -1.36
CA ARG A 158 -2.80 -3.20 -0.34
C ARG A 158 -2.09 -1.89 0.00
N ILE A 159 -2.83 -0.96 0.58
CA ILE A 159 -2.28 0.31 1.08
C ILE A 159 -2.32 0.24 2.60
N ASN A 160 -1.18 0.46 3.26
CA ASN A 160 -1.09 0.46 4.71
C ASN A 160 -1.59 1.77 5.33
N GLU A 161 -1.60 1.84 6.66
CA GLU A 161 -2.08 3.02 7.40
C GLU A 161 -1.28 4.29 7.11
N TYR A 162 -0.01 4.15 6.72
CA TYR A 162 0.87 5.25 6.35
C TYR A 162 0.71 5.67 4.89
N GLY A 163 -0.05 4.93 4.08
CA GLY A 163 -0.27 5.19 2.65
C GLY A 163 0.76 4.57 1.71
N PHE A 164 1.64 3.68 2.19
CA PHE A 164 2.56 2.93 1.33
C PHE A 164 1.88 1.68 0.77
N ILE A 165 2.27 1.30 -0.45
CA ILE A 165 1.74 0.10 -1.10
C ILE A 165 2.56 -1.11 -0.64
N GLU A 166 1.86 -2.16 -0.23
CA GLU A 166 2.42 -3.42 0.24
C GLU A 166 1.97 -4.57 -0.65
N SER A 167 2.79 -5.60 -0.71
CA SER A 167 2.49 -6.85 -1.42
C SER A 167 2.64 -8.03 -0.45
N PRO A 168 1.85 -9.10 -0.59
CA PRO A 168 1.94 -10.25 0.29
C PRO A 168 3.06 -11.21 -0.11
N TYR A 169 3.66 -11.83 0.91
CA TYR A 169 4.66 -12.88 0.77
C TYR A 169 4.43 -14.01 1.76
N ARG A 170 4.91 -15.22 1.42
CA ARG A 170 4.99 -16.37 2.32
C ARG A 170 6.40 -16.44 2.90
N LYS A 171 6.51 -16.81 4.16
CA LYS A 171 7.80 -16.84 4.87
C LYS A 171 8.50 -18.17 4.60
N VAL A 172 9.83 -18.12 4.47
CA VAL A 172 10.69 -19.28 4.32
C VAL A 172 11.54 -19.43 5.58
N LYS A 173 11.67 -20.66 6.09
CA LYS A 173 12.53 -21.03 7.21
C LYS A 173 13.40 -22.21 6.79
N ASP A 174 14.71 -22.04 6.83
CA ASP A 174 15.69 -23.10 6.50
C ASP A 174 15.41 -23.81 5.16
N GLY A 175 15.01 -23.05 4.14
CA GLY A 175 14.66 -23.55 2.80
C GLY A 175 13.28 -24.19 2.69
N GLN A 176 12.47 -24.19 3.75
CA GLN A 176 11.09 -24.67 3.77
C GLN A 176 10.11 -23.49 3.79
N VAL A 177 9.14 -23.50 2.86
CA VAL A 177 8.06 -22.52 2.84
C VAL A 177 7.07 -22.87 3.95
N VAL A 178 6.82 -21.91 4.84
CA VAL A 178 5.92 -22.09 5.99
C VAL A 178 4.68 -21.22 5.83
N ASP A 179 3.52 -21.86 5.93
CA ASP A 179 2.24 -21.16 5.90
C ASP A 179 1.82 -20.71 7.29
N TYR A 180 1.27 -19.50 7.33
CA TYR A 180 0.80 -18.86 8.55
C TYR A 180 -0.71 -18.65 8.48
N VAL A 181 -1.34 -18.66 9.65
CA VAL A 181 -2.74 -18.34 9.85
C VAL A 181 -2.87 -17.28 10.93
N ALA A 182 -3.76 -16.32 10.74
CA ALA A 182 -4.05 -15.29 11.72
C ALA A 182 -5.23 -15.74 12.58
N VAL A 183 -5.11 -15.52 13.89
CA VAL A 183 -6.19 -15.82 14.85
C VAL A 183 -7.31 -14.79 14.68
N THR A 184 -8.50 -15.23 14.28
CA THR A 184 -9.69 -14.36 14.25
C THR A 184 -10.42 -14.36 15.59
N ASN A 185 -10.48 -15.52 16.23
CA ASN A 185 -11.06 -15.68 17.54
C ASN A 185 -10.12 -16.49 18.42
N ALA A 186 -9.64 -15.86 19.48
CA ALA A 186 -8.65 -16.43 20.37
C ALA A 186 -9.15 -17.65 21.16
N GLY A 187 -10.47 -17.77 21.40
CA GLY A 187 -11.01 -18.80 22.29
C GLY A 187 -10.28 -18.80 23.64
N GLU A 188 -9.82 -19.97 24.08
CA GLU A 188 -8.99 -20.16 25.28
C GLU A 188 -7.52 -20.50 24.98
N SER A 189 -7.03 -20.10 23.80
CA SER A 189 -5.67 -20.43 23.34
C SER A 189 -4.56 -19.55 23.92
N GLY A 190 -4.90 -18.39 24.50
CA GLY A 190 -3.94 -17.41 25.02
C GLY A 190 -3.37 -16.44 23.99
N PHE A 191 -3.68 -16.63 22.71
CA PHE A 191 -3.29 -15.71 21.63
C PHE A 191 -4.23 -14.50 21.53
N ARG A 192 -3.76 -13.42 20.90
CA ARG A 192 -4.58 -12.26 20.58
C ARG A 192 -5.13 -12.37 19.17
N GLN A 193 -6.24 -11.68 18.92
CA GLN A 193 -6.77 -11.54 17.57
C GLN A 193 -5.74 -10.85 16.68
N GLY A 194 -5.43 -11.47 15.54
CA GLY A 194 -4.44 -11.00 14.57
C GLY A 194 -3.04 -11.60 14.72
N ASP A 195 -2.76 -12.36 15.79
CA ASP A 195 -1.44 -12.98 15.96
C ASP A 195 -1.21 -14.03 14.86
N PRO A 196 -0.07 -13.97 14.14
CA PRO A 196 0.28 -14.97 13.12
C PRO A 196 0.86 -16.22 13.79
N ILE A 197 0.26 -17.37 13.51
CA ILE A 197 0.67 -18.70 14.01
C ILE A 197 0.97 -19.59 12.81
N GLU A 198 1.94 -20.49 12.93
CA GLU A 198 2.18 -21.49 11.88
C GLU A 198 0.98 -22.43 11.72
N ILE A 199 0.71 -22.85 10.48
CA ILE A 199 -0.46 -23.69 10.19
C ILE A 199 -0.41 -25.01 10.98
N ASN A 200 0.76 -25.62 11.11
CA ASN A 200 0.97 -26.88 11.82
C ASN A 200 0.71 -26.72 13.33
N GLU A 201 1.18 -25.63 13.92
CA GLU A 201 0.96 -25.29 15.32
C GLU A 201 -0.53 -25.01 15.59
N SER A 202 -1.19 -24.27 14.70
CA SER A 202 -2.63 -24.03 14.77
C SER A 202 -3.45 -25.32 14.74
N HIS A 203 -3.11 -26.27 13.87
CA HIS A 203 -3.77 -27.58 13.83
C HIS A 203 -3.58 -28.38 15.11
N ALA A 204 -2.35 -28.43 15.65
CA ALA A 204 -2.06 -29.10 16.91
C ALA A 204 -2.85 -28.49 18.07
N LEU A 205 -2.89 -27.16 18.14
CA LEU A 205 -3.58 -26.42 19.20
C LEU A 205 -5.09 -26.58 19.13
N LYS A 206 -5.67 -26.58 17.92
CA LYS A 206 -7.10 -26.87 17.71
C LYS A 206 -7.46 -28.28 18.18
N GLN A 207 -6.62 -29.28 17.89
CA GLN A 207 -6.85 -30.64 18.36
C GLN A 207 -6.75 -30.76 19.89
N GLN A 208 -5.80 -30.06 20.50
CA GLN A 208 -5.63 -30.05 21.95
C GLN A 208 -6.83 -29.38 22.66
N LEU A 209 -7.24 -28.19 22.22
CA LEU A 209 -8.40 -27.50 22.79
C LEU A 209 -9.69 -28.29 22.62
N ALA A 210 -9.85 -28.99 21.48
CA ALA A 210 -11.00 -29.87 21.26
C ALA A 210 -11.00 -31.07 22.22
N LYS A 211 -9.83 -31.67 22.52
CA LYS A 211 -9.72 -32.75 23.53
C LYS A 211 -10.02 -32.27 24.94
N ASP A 212 -9.61 -31.04 25.27
CA ASP A 212 -9.84 -30.44 26.58
C ASP A 212 -11.27 -29.89 26.76
N GLY A 213 -12.12 -29.98 25.74
CA GLY A 213 -13.50 -29.47 25.76
C GLY A 213 -13.59 -27.94 25.81
N LYS A 214 -12.50 -27.25 25.48
CA LYS A 214 -12.40 -25.78 25.50
C LYS A 214 -12.85 -25.17 24.18
N ARG A 215 -13.12 -23.86 24.20
CA ARG A 215 -13.45 -23.12 22.99
C ARG A 215 -12.26 -23.11 22.02
N VAL A 216 -12.47 -23.76 20.87
CA VAL A 216 -11.48 -23.88 19.79
C VAL A 216 -11.22 -22.50 19.17
N LEU A 217 -9.96 -22.26 18.80
CA LEU A 217 -9.56 -21.03 18.14
C LEU A 217 -10.01 -21.02 16.67
N GLU A 218 -10.42 -19.85 16.16
CA GLU A 218 -10.77 -19.66 14.76
C GLU A 218 -9.61 -18.94 14.06
N THR A 219 -9.30 -19.36 12.83
CA THR A 219 -8.15 -18.82 12.08
C THR A 219 -8.49 -18.61 10.63
N GLU A 220 -7.84 -17.62 10.03
CA GLU A 220 -7.88 -17.35 8.60
C GLU A 220 -6.47 -17.40 7.98
N PRO A 221 -6.33 -17.69 6.68
CA PRO A 221 -5.04 -17.66 6.00
C PRO A 221 -4.35 -16.29 6.16
N PHE A 222 -3.06 -16.31 6.48
CA PHE A 222 -2.27 -15.10 6.68
C PHE A 222 -1.09 -15.03 5.71
N SER A 223 -0.79 -13.83 5.22
CA SER A 223 0.40 -13.55 4.43
C SER A 223 1.07 -12.30 4.98
N PHE A 224 2.39 -12.26 4.92
CA PHE A 224 3.16 -11.11 5.38
C PHE A 224 3.13 -10.03 4.30
N TYR A 225 2.47 -8.92 4.58
CA TYR A 225 2.49 -7.76 3.70
C TYR A 225 3.74 -6.94 3.97
N LEU A 226 4.55 -6.71 2.94
CA LEU A 226 5.76 -5.92 3.04
C LEU A 226 5.67 -4.70 2.13
N SER A 227 6.00 -3.54 2.69
CA SER A 227 6.26 -2.32 1.94
C SER A 227 7.56 -2.43 1.14
N ALA A 228 7.79 -1.51 0.19
CA ALA A 228 9.01 -1.54 -0.62
C ALA A 228 10.29 -1.46 0.25
N TRP A 229 10.28 -0.65 1.31
CA TRP A 229 11.41 -0.53 2.25
C TRP A 229 11.69 -1.79 3.06
N GLU A 230 10.65 -2.54 3.40
CA GLU A 230 10.79 -3.79 4.14
C GLU A 230 11.28 -4.90 3.23
N GLU A 231 10.74 -4.98 2.01
CA GLU A 231 11.19 -5.90 0.97
C GLU A 231 12.69 -5.76 0.66
N ASP A 232 13.24 -4.55 0.60
CA ASP A 232 14.65 -4.33 0.29
C ASP A 232 15.63 -5.00 1.28
N ARG A 233 15.16 -5.37 2.46
CA ARG A 233 15.95 -6.03 3.51
C ARG A 233 15.95 -7.54 3.38
N HIS A 234 15.16 -8.09 2.46
CA HIS A 234 14.90 -9.51 2.35
C HIS A 234 15.28 -10.04 0.97
N THR A 235 15.59 -11.32 0.93
CA THR A 235 15.80 -12.08 -0.31
C THR A 235 14.51 -12.83 -0.64
N ILE A 236 13.88 -12.50 -1.76
CA ILE A 236 12.55 -13.00 -2.11
C ILE A 236 12.58 -13.89 -3.35
N ALA A 237 12.17 -15.14 -3.19
CA ALA A 237 12.04 -16.13 -4.24
C ALA A 237 10.77 -15.93 -5.09
N GLN A 238 10.81 -16.38 -6.35
CA GLN A 238 9.68 -16.33 -7.28
C GLN A 238 8.61 -17.38 -6.98
N ALA A 239 7.36 -17.12 -7.37
CA ALA A 239 6.23 -18.02 -7.08
C ALA A 239 6.24 -19.34 -7.88
N ASN A 240 7.03 -19.42 -8.95
CA ASN A 240 7.10 -20.57 -9.88
C ASN A 240 8.17 -21.61 -9.49
N ILE A 241 8.91 -21.39 -8.40
CA ILE A 241 9.93 -22.34 -7.95
C ILE A 241 9.27 -23.65 -7.51
N THR A 242 9.93 -24.76 -7.83
CA THR A 242 9.45 -26.10 -7.50
C THR A 242 9.67 -26.38 -6.01
N LEU A 243 8.62 -26.90 -5.36
CA LEU A 243 8.64 -27.30 -3.96
C LEU A 243 8.41 -28.82 -3.87
N ASP A 244 9.01 -29.46 -2.87
CA ASP A 244 8.72 -30.85 -2.53
C ASP A 244 7.37 -30.99 -1.78
N GLU A 245 6.97 -32.23 -1.45
CA GLU A 245 5.72 -32.52 -0.73
C GLU A 245 5.65 -31.87 0.66
N ASN A 246 6.80 -31.52 1.25
CA ASN A 246 6.90 -30.87 2.54
C ASN A 246 7.02 -29.34 2.41
N GLY A 247 6.99 -28.79 1.20
CA GLY A 247 7.14 -27.36 0.94
C GLY A 247 8.59 -26.87 0.94
N LYS A 248 9.59 -27.76 0.87
CA LYS A 248 11.00 -27.41 0.76
C LYS A 248 11.38 -27.10 -0.67
N LEU A 249 12.26 -26.11 -0.85
CA LEU A 249 12.86 -25.77 -2.12
C LEU A 249 13.68 -26.96 -2.65
N THR A 250 13.40 -27.41 -3.88
CA THR A 250 14.06 -28.59 -4.44
C THR A 250 15.46 -28.29 -4.97
N GLU A 251 15.70 -27.05 -5.40
CA GLU A 251 16.97 -26.59 -5.97
C GLU A 251 17.89 -26.02 -4.89
N ASP A 252 19.19 -26.33 -4.95
CA ASP A 252 20.17 -25.79 -4.00
C ASP A 252 20.40 -24.28 -4.19
N LEU A 253 20.33 -23.83 -5.45
CA LEU A 253 20.46 -22.44 -5.87
C LEU A 253 19.15 -21.98 -6.48
N VAL A 254 18.62 -20.89 -5.95
CA VAL A 254 17.27 -20.41 -6.23
C VAL A 254 17.33 -19.00 -6.82
N ASN A 255 16.55 -18.77 -7.88
CA ASN A 255 16.38 -17.43 -8.44
C ASN A 255 15.56 -16.57 -7.48
N ALA A 256 16.18 -15.52 -6.96
CA ALA A 256 15.58 -14.60 -6.01
C ALA A 256 15.80 -13.15 -6.45
N ARG A 257 15.11 -12.24 -5.77
CA ARG A 257 15.33 -10.81 -5.87
C ARG A 257 15.80 -10.23 -4.55
N ARG A 258 16.76 -9.32 -4.62
CA ARG A 258 17.31 -8.58 -3.47
C ARG A 258 17.61 -7.15 -3.90
N GLN A 259 16.99 -6.18 -3.22
CA GLN A 259 17.13 -4.75 -3.52
C GLN A 259 16.89 -4.43 -5.01
N GLY A 260 15.81 -4.98 -5.58
CA GLY A 260 15.43 -4.80 -6.98
C GLY A 260 16.27 -5.57 -8.01
N ASN A 261 17.35 -6.25 -7.62
CA ASN A 261 18.19 -7.03 -8.53
C ASN A 261 17.84 -8.52 -8.49
N PHE A 262 17.87 -9.17 -9.64
CA PHE A 262 17.76 -10.63 -9.74
C PHE A 262 19.10 -11.27 -9.43
N VAL A 263 19.10 -12.20 -8.48
CA VAL A 263 20.30 -12.89 -7.96
C VAL A 263 20.02 -14.38 -7.83
N LEU A 264 21.06 -15.20 -7.98
CA LEU A 264 21.01 -16.62 -7.69
C LEU A 264 21.62 -16.85 -6.30
N VAL A 265 20.84 -17.37 -5.36
CA VAL A 265 21.24 -17.53 -3.96
C VAL A 265 21.02 -18.95 -3.45
N PRO A 266 21.78 -19.42 -2.44
CA PRO A 266 21.46 -20.67 -1.77
C PRO A 266 20.04 -20.66 -1.17
N GLN A 267 19.36 -21.80 -1.16
CA GLN A 267 18.01 -21.93 -0.57
C GLN A 267 17.91 -21.47 0.89
N ALA A 268 19.01 -21.53 1.65
CA ALA A 268 19.08 -21.10 3.05
C ALA A 268 19.09 -19.56 3.22
N GLU A 269 19.42 -18.80 2.16
CA GLU A 269 19.41 -17.33 2.18
C GLU A 269 18.05 -16.74 1.77
N VAL A 270 17.08 -17.57 1.38
CA VAL A 270 15.74 -17.12 0.99
C VAL A 270 14.91 -16.85 2.25
N ASP A 271 14.45 -15.61 2.40
CA ASP A 271 13.63 -15.19 3.55
C ASP A 271 12.12 -15.34 3.27
N TYR A 272 11.72 -15.06 2.02
CA TYR A 272 10.33 -15.01 1.59
C TYR A 272 10.17 -15.57 0.18
N ILE A 273 8.95 -15.94 -0.17
CA ILE A 273 8.55 -16.33 -1.52
C ILE A 273 7.24 -15.63 -1.90
N ASP A 274 7.12 -15.27 -3.17
CA ASP A 274 5.90 -14.73 -3.77
C ASP A 274 4.69 -15.66 -3.56
N VAL A 275 3.48 -15.09 -3.39
CA VAL A 275 2.27 -15.88 -3.14
C VAL A 275 1.72 -16.50 -4.42
N SER A 276 1.77 -15.76 -5.52
CA SER A 276 1.22 -16.18 -6.81
C SER A 276 1.83 -15.38 -7.95
N PRO A 277 2.05 -15.97 -9.14
CA PRO A 277 2.47 -15.21 -10.32
C PRO A 277 1.51 -14.06 -10.67
N LYS A 278 0.21 -14.23 -10.37
CA LYS A 278 -0.82 -13.20 -10.59
C LYS A 278 -0.65 -11.95 -9.73
N GLN A 279 0.22 -11.98 -8.72
CA GLN A 279 0.49 -10.81 -7.88
C GLN A 279 1.15 -9.67 -8.65
N LEU A 280 1.83 -9.98 -9.76
CA LEU A 280 2.55 -9.01 -10.57
C LEU A 280 1.63 -8.04 -11.31
N VAL A 281 0.49 -8.56 -11.76
CA VAL A 281 -0.37 -7.88 -12.72
C VAL A 281 -1.62 -7.33 -12.03
N SER A 282 -2.32 -6.44 -12.72
CA SER A 282 -3.61 -5.90 -12.28
C SER A 282 -4.75 -6.89 -12.51
N VAL A 283 -5.92 -6.54 -11.98
CA VAL A 283 -7.15 -7.31 -12.15
C VAL A 283 -7.48 -7.52 -13.63
N ALA A 284 -7.39 -6.49 -14.47
CA ALA A 284 -7.69 -6.63 -15.91
C ALA A 284 -6.66 -7.49 -16.64
N ALA A 285 -5.37 -7.26 -16.41
CA ALA A 285 -4.32 -8.04 -17.03
C ALA A 285 -4.37 -9.52 -16.61
N SER A 286 -4.76 -9.82 -15.37
CA SER A 286 -4.89 -11.19 -14.87
C SER A 286 -5.99 -12.03 -15.55
N LEU A 287 -6.87 -11.39 -16.33
CA LEU A 287 -7.93 -12.04 -17.08
C LEU A 287 -7.53 -12.37 -18.53
N VAL A 288 -6.34 -11.94 -18.97
CA VAL A 288 -5.81 -12.30 -20.29
C VAL A 288 -5.24 -13.72 -20.21
N PRO A 289 -5.77 -14.69 -20.97
CA PRO A 289 -5.21 -16.03 -21.02
C PRO A 289 -3.88 -16.00 -21.79
N PHE A 290 -2.92 -16.86 -21.38
CA PHE A 290 -1.62 -16.98 -22.05
C PHE A 290 -0.82 -15.68 -22.12
N LEU A 291 -0.95 -14.81 -21.11
CA LEU A 291 -0.23 -13.53 -21.02
C LEU A 291 1.30 -13.71 -21.10
N GLU A 292 1.81 -14.87 -20.74
CA GLU A 292 3.22 -15.25 -20.87
C GLU A 292 3.71 -15.44 -22.32
N HIS A 293 2.81 -15.46 -23.31
CA HIS A 293 3.12 -15.66 -24.73
C HIS A 293 2.95 -14.40 -25.59
N ASP A 294 2.43 -13.31 -25.01
CA ASP A 294 2.23 -12.01 -25.65
C ASP A 294 3.35 -11.02 -25.28
#